data_AF-A0A958TVG3-F1
#
_entry.id   AF-A0A958TVG3-F1
#
_cell.length_a   1.000
_cell.length_b   1.000
_cell.length_c   1.000
_cell.angle_alpha   90.00
_cell.angle_beta   90.00
_cell.angle_gamma   90.00
#
_symmetry.space_group_name_H-M   'P 1'
#
loop_
_entity.id
_entity.type
_entity.pdbx_description
1 polymer ?
#
loop_
_entity_poly.entity_id
_entity_poly.type
_entity_poly.pdbx_seq_one_letter_code
_entity_poly.pdbx_strand_id
1 'polypeptide(L)' 'MERHREALSILPITATLIASLRETARLLSTHYSTQIEGNMLTQSEVKQAIEGKKGGFPGRERDEREVRNYFRALEYFFF' A
#
# COMPACT_ATOMS: atom_id res chain seq x y z
N MET A 1 -3.59 11.25 20.95
CA MET A 1 -4.23 10.31 20.01
C MET A 1 -5.72 10.63 19.79
N GLU A 2 -6.53 10.80 20.85
CA GLU A 2 -7.98 11.09 20.72
C GLU A 2 -8.31 12.41 19.96
N ARG A 3 -7.62 13.51 20.28
CA ARG A 3 -7.86 14.84 19.66
C ARG A 3 -7.69 14.88 18.13
N HIS A 4 -6.88 14.00 17.56
CA HIS A 4 -6.70 13.95 16.09
C HIS A 4 -7.89 13.24 15.40
N ARG A 5 -8.62 12.37 16.11
CA ARG A 5 -9.82 11.72 15.57
C ARG A 5 -11.00 12.69 15.52
N GLU A 6 -11.17 13.50 16.55
CA GLU A 6 -12.25 14.51 16.61
C GLU A 6 -12.13 15.54 15.49
N ALA A 7 -10.92 15.98 15.16
CA ALA A 7 -10.67 16.93 14.06
C ALA A 7 -11.03 16.38 12.66
N LEU A 8 -11.04 15.05 12.47
CA LEU A 8 -11.43 14.44 11.19
C LEU A 8 -12.94 14.43 10.98
N SER A 9 -13.74 14.49 12.06
CA SER A 9 -15.20 14.41 12.00
C SER A 9 -15.87 15.59 11.28
N ILE A 10 -15.16 16.72 11.16
CA ILE A 10 -15.65 17.97 10.57
C ILE A 10 -15.13 18.22 9.15
N LEU A 11 -14.25 17.36 8.62
CA LEU A 11 -13.74 17.51 7.26
C LEU A 11 -14.82 17.04 6.26
N PRO A 12 -14.95 17.68 5.09
CA PRO A 12 -15.78 17.19 4.01
C PRO A 12 -15.14 15.92 3.42
N ILE A 13 -15.36 14.80 4.09
CA ILE A 13 -14.84 13.50 3.70
C ILE A 13 -15.75 12.95 2.59
N THR A 14 -15.32 13.10 1.34
CA THR A 14 -15.98 12.46 0.19
C THR A 14 -15.58 10.99 0.10
N ALA A 15 -16.45 10.16 -0.50
CA ALA A 15 -16.13 8.76 -0.76
C ALA A 15 -14.83 8.60 -1.57
N THR A 16 -14.58 9.50 -2.53
CA THR A 16 -13.36 9.54 -3.32
C THR A 16 -12.12 9.82 -2.47
N LEU A 17 -12.22 10.76 -1.53
CA LEU A 17 -11.11 11.05 -0.61
C LEU A 17 -10.81 9.84 0.27
N ILE A 18 -11.84 9.20 0.85
CA ILE A 18 -11.66 7.96 1.65
C ILE A 18 -10.97 6.89 0.81
N ALA A 19 -11.42 6.67 -0.42
CA ALA A 19 -10.84 5.67 -1.31
C ALA A 19 -9.34 5.94 -1.55
N SER A 20 -8.96 7.19 -1.86
CA SER A 20 -7.56 7.57 -2.06
C SER A 20 -6.69 7.41 -0.80
N LEU A 21 -7.24 7.71 0.38
CA LEU A 21 -6.55 7.55 1.66
C LEU A 21 -6.32 6.07 1.99
N ARG A 22 -7.34 5.22 1.74
CA ARG A 22 -7.23 3.77 1.92
C ARG A 22 -6.21 3.15 0.97
N GLU A 23 -6.22 3.56 -0.30
CA GLU A 23 -5.23 3.13 -1.28
C GLU A 23 -3.80 3.52 -0.86
N THR A 24 -3.62 4.77 -0.43
CA THR A 24 -2.34 5.27 0.07
C THR A 24 -1.87 4.48 1.29
N ALA A 25 -2.76 4.24 2.26
CA ALA A 25 -2.46 3.45 3.44
C ALA A 25 -2.07 2.02 3.07
N ARG A 26 -2.79 1.39 2.14
CA ARG A 26 -2.51 0.02 1.67
C ARG A 26 -1.14 -0.08 1.00
N LEU A 27 -0.78 0.90 0.15
CA LEU A 27 0.56 0.96 -0.48
C LEU A 27 1.68 1.14 0.55
N LEU A 28 1.51 2.05 1.52
CA LEU A 28 2.48 2.31 2.57
C LEU A 28 2.68 1.09 3.49
N SER A 29 1.57 0.50 3.95
CA SER A 29 1.60 -0.72 4.77
C SER A 29 2.29 -1.86 4.03
N THR A 30 2.03 -2.03 2.73
CA THR A 30 2.73 -3.04 1.93
C THR A 30 4.23 -2.77 1.87
N HIS A 31 4.64 -1.55 1.50
CA HIS A 31 6.05 -1.20 1.38
C HIS A 31 6.81 -1.47 2.69
N TYR A 32 6.37 -0.88 3.80
CA TYR A 32 7.10 -0.98 5.06
C TYR A 32 7.06 -2.39 5.65
N SER A 33 5.95 -3.13 5.53
CA SER A 33 5.88 -4.51 6.02
C SER A 33 6.80 -5.44 5.24
N THR A 34 6.86 -5.34 3.90
CA THR A 34 7.80 -6.17 3.13
C THR A 34 9.24 -5.71 3.31
N GLN A 35 9.49 -4.41 3.53
CA GLN A 35 10.83 -3.86 3.71
C GLN A 35 11.50 -4.39 4.99
N ILE A 36 10.76 -4.47 6.11
CA ILE A 36 11.31 -5.04 7.35
C ILE A 36 11.65 -6.54 7.22
N GLU A 37 11.04 -7.23 6.25
CA GLU A 37 11.33 -8.63 5.90
C GLU A 37 12.49 -8.78 4.90
N GLY A 38 13.08 -7.67 4.44
CA GLY A 38 14.25 -7.63 3.57
C GLY A 38 13.94 -7.34 2.09
N ASN A 39 12.70 -6.98 1.74
CA ASN A 39 12.36 -6.55 0.39
C ASN A 39 12.99 -5.20 0.06
N MET A 40 13.66 -5.11 -1.09
CA MET A 40 14.44 -3.92 -1.47
C MET A 40 13.71 -3.04 -2.51
N LEU A 41 12.45 -3.33 -2.84
CA LEU A 41 11.66 -2.46 -3.73
C LEU A 41 11.38 -1.13 -3.04
N THR A 42 11.69 -0.04 -3.74
CA THR A 42 11.33 1.30 -3.27
C THR A 42 9.81 1.48 -3.28
N GLN A 43 9.29 2.48 -2.55
CA GLN A 43 7.85 2.78 -2.56
C GLN A 43 7.28 3.00 -3.98
N SER A 44 8.04 3.64 -4.87
CA SER A 44 7.67 3.83 -6.28
C SER A 44 7.61 2.50 -7.03
N GLU A 45 8.56 1.60 -6.77
CA GLU A 45 8.59 0.27 -7.38
C GLU A 45 7.47 -0.63 -6.84
N VAL A 46 7.11 -0.52 -5.56
CA VAL A 46 5.93 -1.18 -4.99
C VAL A 46 4.67 -0.75 -5.75
N LYS A 47 4.48 0.56 -5.96
CA LYS A 47 3.35 1.07 -6.75
C LYS A 47 3.36 0.49 -8.17
N GLN A 48 4.50 0.50 -8.85
CA GLN A 48 4.65 -0.09 -10.18
C GLN A 48 4.36 -1.61 -10.21
N ALA A 49 4.74 -2.35 -9.16
CA ALA A 49 4.47 -3.78 -9.04
C ALA A 49 2.95 -4.07 -8.93
N ILE A 50 2.22 -3.21 -8.22
CA ILE A 50 0.76 -3.30 -8.07
C ILE A 50 0.04 -2.86 -9.36
N GLU A 51 0.49 -1.80 -10.01
CA GLU A 51 -0.06 -1.31 -11.29
C GLU A 51 0.23 -2.26 -12.48
N GLY A 52 1.03 -3.31 -12.27
CA GLY A 52 1.29 -4.33 -13.28
C GLY A 52 2.29 -3.87 -14.35
N LYS A 53 3.39 -3.23 -13.94
CA LYS A 53 4.49 -2.84 -14.83
C LYS A 53 4.87 -3.99 -15.78
N LYS A 54 4.80 -3.72 -17.08
CA LYS A 54 5.21 -4.69 -18.12
C LYS A 54 6.71 -4.98 -17.97
N GLY A 55 7.05 -6.28 -17.93
CA GLY A 55 8.42 -6.76 -17.75
C GLY A 55 8.87 -6.95 -16.30
N GLY A 56 8.05 -6.59 -15.31
CA GLY A 56 8.32 -6.83 -13.89
C GLY A 56 9.64 -6.21 -13.41
N PHE A 57 10.26 -6.87 -12.42
CA PHE A 57 11.58 -6.52 -11.89
C PHE A 57 12.56 -7.69 -12.05
N PRO A 58 13.32 -7.75 -13.18
CA PRO A 58 14.26 -8.83 -13.43
C PRO A 58 15.29 -8.99 -12.29
N GLY A 59 15.49 -10.22 -11.83
CA GLY A 59 16.36 -10.55 -10.69
C GLY A 59 15.77 -10.20 -9.31
N ARG A 60 14.54 -9.67 -9.27
CA ARG A 60 13.78 -9.33 -8.05
C ARG A 60 12.33 -9.85 -8.14
N GLU A 61 12.11 -10.95 -8.85
CA GLU A 61 10.79 -11.54 -9.06
C GLU A 61 10.17 -12.05 -7.75
N ARG A 62 11.02 -12.46 -6.79
CA ARG A 62 10.61 -12.80 -5.43
C ARG A 62 10.01 -11.57 -4.74
N ASP A 63 10.74 -10.46 -4.73
CA ASP A 63 10.32 -9.21 -4.09
C ASP A 63 8.99 -8.71 -4.69
N GLU A 64 8.87 -8.75 -6.02
CA GLU A 64 7.64 -8.38 -6.73
C GLU A 64 6.45 -9.27 -6.36
N ARG A 65 6.68 -10.58 -6.16
CA ARG A 65 5.65 -11.53 -5.74
C ARG A 65 5.22 -11.30 -4.29
N GLU A 66 6.17 -11.07 -3.38
CA GLU A 66 5.87 -10.77 -1.97
C GLU A 66 5.03 -9.49 -1.84
N VAL A 67 5.42 -8.42 -2.53
CA VAL A 67 4.66 -7.17 -2.56
C VAL A 67 3.23 -7.38 -3.07
N ARG A 68 3.06 -8.07 -4.20
CA ARG A 68 1.72 -8.33 -4.76
C ARG A 68 0.87 -9.19 -3.84
N ASN A 69 1.46 -10.19 -3.19
CA ASN A 69 0.74 -11.07 -2.28
C ASN A 69 0.32 -10.33 -1.01
N TYR A 70 1.23 -9.55 -0.40
CA TYR A 70 0.93 -8.78 0.79
C TYR A 70 -0.11 -7.70 0.52
N PHE A 71 0.02 -6.96 -0.59
CA PHE A 71 -0.97 -5.98 -1.00
C PHE A 71 -2.35 -6.61 -1.13
N ARG A 72 -2.48 -7.76 -1.80
CA ARG A 72 -3.74 -8.51 -1.91
C ARG A 72 -4.28 -8.95 -0.55
N ALA A 73 -3.43 -9.45 0.34
CA ALA A 73 -3.84 -9.86 1.68
C ALA A 73 -4.50 -8.70 2.46
N LEU A 74 -3.96 -7.48 2.37
CA LEU A 74 -4.54 -6.31 3.05
C LEU A 74 -5.97 -5.97 2.57
N GLU A 75 -6.33 -6.29 1.32
CA GLU A 75 -7.71 -6.11 0.85
C GLU A 75 -8.68 -7.14 1.42
N TYR A 76 -8.22 -8.34 1.74
CA TYR A 76 -9.08 -9.32 2.41
C TYR A 76 -9.24 -9.07 3.91
N PHE A 77 -8.26 -8.45 4.57
CA PHE A 77 -8.26 -8.27 6.03
C PHE A 77 -8.81 -6.92 6.49
N PHE A 78 -8.63 -5.84 5.73
CA PHE A 78 -8.90 -4.48 6.22
C PHE A 78 -9.99 -3.73 5.45
N PHE A 79 -10.46 -4.25 4.32
CA PHE A 79 -11.42 -3.57 3.43
C PHE A 79 -12.51 -4.52 2.94
#